data_AF-A0A3P7P9M4-F1
#
_entry.id   AF-A0A3P7P9M4-F1
#
_cell.length_a   1.000
_cell.length_b   1.000
_cell.length_c   1.000
_cell.angle_alpha   90.00
_cell.angle_beta   90.00
_cell.angle_gamma   90.00
#
_symmetry.space_group_name_H-M   'P 1'
#
loop_
_entity.id
_entity.type
_entity.pdbx_description
1 polymer ?
#
loop_
_entity_poly.entity_id
_entity_poly.type
_entity_poly.pdbx_seq_one_letter_code
_entity_poly.pdbx_strand_id
1 'polypeptide(L)'
;MENVNVVVEAPPSVGATDTAPTYLAFEPITLVPFHPKLIAVEQLTSAEIEWLDAYHGLVRRELMARIAQDAGGDGLLSPARQRTRDWLLRQTQPIRASA
;
A
#
# COMPACT_ATOMS: atom_id res chain seq x y z
N MET A 1 -10.77 -11.45 3.00
CA MET A 1 -9.43 -10.82 2.87
C MET A 1 -8.70 -11.00 4.19
N GLU A 2 -7.38 -11.18 4.15
CA GLU A 2 -6.57 -11.46 5.33
C GLU A 2 -5.23 -10.74 5.22
N ASN A 3 -4.86 -9.99 6.25
CA ASN A 3 -3.59 -9.30 6.38
C ASN A 3 -2.98 -9.58 7.76
N VAL A 4 -1.66 -9.73 7.81
CA VAL A 4 -0.89 -9.70 9.05
C VAL A 4 -0.46 -8.25 9.31
N ASN A 5 -0.70 -7.77 10.52
CA ASN A 5 -0.36 -6.42 10.96
C ASN A 5 0.40 -6.48 12.30
N VAL A 6 1.23 -5.48 12.54
CA VAL A 6 1.89 -5.26 13.83
C VAL A 6 1.20 -4.14 14.59
N VAL A 7 1.11 -4.26 15.91
CA VAL A 7 0.59 -3.21 16.79
C VAL A 7 1.70 -2.17 17.00
N VAL A 8 1.38 -0.91 16.76
CA VAL A 8 2.28 0.24 16.91
C VAL A 8 1.61 1.34 17.73
N GLU A 9 2.37 2.31 18.20
CA GLU A 9 1.77 3.53 18.76
C GLU A 9 1.07 4.33 17.64
N ALA A 10 -0.14 4.80 17.92
CA ALA A 10 -0.88 5.63 16.98
C ALA A 10 -0.22 7.01 16.84
N PRO A 11 -0.25 7.62 15.64
CA PRO A 11 0.16 9.01 15.48
C PRO A 11 -0.61 9.92 16.46
N PRO A 12 0.02 10.99 16.99
CA PRO A 12 -0.66 11.92 17.87
C PRO A 12 -1.90 12.50 17.19
N SER A 13 -3.03 12.52 17.89
CA SER A 13 -4.23 13.18 17.40
C SER A 13 -3.99 14.68 17.31
N VAL A 14 -4.61 15.33 16.33
CA VAL A 14 -4.54 16.78 16.17
C VAL A 14 -5.09 17.45 17.43
N GLY A 15 -4.23 18.19 18.15
CA GLY A 15 -4.58 18.84 19.41
C GLY A 15 -4.33 18.01 20.67
N ALA A 16 -3.63 16.87 20.58
CA ALA A 16 -3.20 16.11 21.75
C ALA A 16 -2.32 16.96 22.67
N THR A 17 -2.65 16.99 23.96
CA THR A 17 -1.81 17.56 25.02
C THR A 17 -0.82 16.51 25.51
N ASP A 18 0.26 16.93 26.17
CA ASP A 18 1.27 16.01 26.76
C ASP A 18 0.69 15.04 27.80
N THR A 19 -0.54 15.29 28.27
CA THR A 19 -1.28 14.44 29.21
C THR A 19 -2.24 13.47 28.54
N ALA A 20 -2.37 13.50 27.20
CA ALA A 20 -3.25 12.60 26.48
C ALA A 20 -2.72 11.15 26.56
N PRO A 21 -3.59 10.15 26.70
CA PRO A 21 -3.16 8.76 26.71
C PRO A 21 -2.57 8.36 25.35
N THR A 22 -1.57 7.47 25.38
CA THR A 22 -1.04 6.85 24.16
C THR A 22 -2.07 5.89 23.57
N TYR A 23 -2.45 6.12 22.32
CA TYR A 23 -3.31 5.22 21.57
C TYR A 23 -2.46 4.26 20.74
N LEU A 24 -3.05 3.13 20.34
CA LEU A 24 -2.41 2.13 19.50
C LEU A 24 -3.03 2.11 18.10
N ALA A 25 -2.23 1.75 17.10
CA ALA A 25 -2.63 1.58 15.72
C ALA A 25 -2.03 0.28 15.15
N PHE A 26 -2.31 0.02 13.87
CA PHE A 26 -1.79 -1.12 13.14
C PHE A 26 -0.95 -0.67 11.95
N GLU A 27 0.19 -1.31 11.77
CA GLU A 27 1.02 -1.17 10.58
C GLU A 27 1.00 -2.49 9.79
N PRO A 28 0.79 -2.47 8.46
CA PRO A 28 0.67 -3.69 7.68
C PRO A 28 2.03 -4.35 7.43
N ILE A 29 2.13 -5.65 7.72
CA ILE A 29 3.26 -6.50 7.29
C ILE A 29 2.96 -7.10 5.91
N THR A 30 1.71 -7.49 5.67
CA THR A 30 1.28 -7.97 4.36
C THR A 30 1.27 -6.81 3.37
N LEU A 31 2.13 -6.90 2.35
CA LEU A 31 2.21 -5.92 1.26
C LEU A 31 1.77 -6.56 -0.07
N VAL A 32 0.45 -6.64 -0.27
CA VAL A 32 -0.17 -7.16 -1.50
C VAL A 32 -1.35 -6.26 -1.85
N PRO A 33 -1.47 -5.76 -3.10
CA PRO A 33 -2.55 -4.83 -3.44
C PRO A 33 -3.90 -5.54 -3.45
N PHE A 34 -4.94 -4.87 -2.94
CA PHE A 34 -6.32 -5.25 -3.19
C PHE A 34 -6.66 -5.19 -4.69
N HIS A 35 -7.44 -6.15 -5.19
CA HIS A 35 -7.78 -6.20 -6.61
C HIS A 35 -8.86 -5.15 -6.95
N PRO A 36 -8.57 -4.13 -7.77
CA PRO A 36 -9.45 -2.98 -7.95
C PRO A 36 -10.80 -3.33 -8.56
N LYS A 37 -10.86 -4.35 -9.44
CA LYS A 37 -12.11 -4.78 -10.09
C LYS A 37 -13.11 -5.47 -9.16
N LEU A 38 -12.69 -5.81 -7.93
CA LEU A 38 -13.55 -6.44 -6.92
C LEU A 38 -14.03 -5.43 -5.86
N ILE A 39 -13.79 -4.14 -6.06
CA ILE A 39 -14.12 -3.08 -5.11
C ILE A 39 -15.28 -2.27 -5.69
N ALA A 40 -16.41 -2.25 -4.98
CA ALA A 40 -17.53 -1.35 -5.25
C ALA A 40 -17.18 0.05 -4.73
N VAL A 41 -16.44 0.83 -5.53
CA VAL A 41 -15.86 2.13 -5.12
C VAL A 41 -16.95 3.12 -4.67
N GLU A 42 -18.14 3.05 -5.27
CA GLU A 42 -19.31 3.85 -4.95
C GLU A 42 -19.84 3.63 -3.52
N GLN A 43 -19.44 2.54 -2.85
CA GLN A 43 -19.79 2.25 -1.47
C GLN A 43 -18.73 2.71 -0.46
N LEU A 44 -17.60 3.23 -0.93
CA LEU A 44 -16.51 3.68 -0.08
C LEU A 44 -16.64 5.17 0.26
N THR A 45 -16.32 5.49 1.50
CA THR A 45 -16.11 6.87 1.94
C THR A 45 -14.82 7.44 1.36
N SER A 46 -14.70 8.78 1.35
CA SER A 46 -13.48 9.44 0.88
C SER A 46 -12.24 9.04 1.70
N ALA A 47 -12.39 8.79 3.00
CA ALA A 47 -11.31 8.36 3.88
C ALA A 47 -10.86 6.92 3.59
N GLU A 48 -11.78 6.01 3.31
CA GLU A 48 -11.46 4.63 2.91
C GLU A 48 -10.73 4.60 1.56
N ILE A 49 -11.15 5.45 0.62
CA ILE A 49 -10.45 5.61 -0.66
C ILE A 49 -9.02 6.15 -0.43
N GLU A 50 -8.84 7.16 0.43
CA GLU A 50 -7.51 7.69 0.77
C GLU A 50 -6.63 6.64 1.42
N TRP A 51 -7.17 5.87 2.35
CA TRP A 51 -6.46 4.77 2.99
C TRP A 51 -6.03 3.71 1.98
N LEU A 52 -6.92 3.34 1.04
CA LEU A 52 -6.65 2.35 0.02
C LEU A 52 -5.56 2.82 -0.96
N ASP A 53 -5.63 4.08 -1.41
CA ASP A 53 -4.60 4.70 -2.25
C ASP A 53 -3.26 4.78 -1.52
N ALA A 54 -3.25 5.14 -0.24
CA ALA A 54 -2.05 5.17 0.59
C ALA A 54 -1.44 3.77 0.75
N TYR A 55 -2.27 2.75 1.00
CA TYR A 55 -1.84 1.37 1.11
C TYR A 55 -1.27 0.85 -0.22
N HIS A 56 -1.94 1.07 -1.36
CA HIS A 56 -1.42 0.73 -2.68
C HIS A 56 -0.11 1.46 -3.00
N GLY A 57 0.02 2.72 -2.58
CA GLY A 57 1.25 3.51 -2.67
C GLY A 57 2.40 2.91 -1.86
N LEU A 58 2.14 2.49 -0.62
CA LEU A 58 3.09 1.77 0.24
C LEU A 58 3.54 0.47 -0.44
N VAL A 59 2.60 -0.39 -0.85
CA VAL A 59 2.88 -1.66 -1.53
C VAL A 59 3.73 -1.44 -2.77
N ARG A 60 3.36 -0.47 -3.62
CA ARG A 60 4.14 -0.11 -4.80
C ARG A 60 5.56 0.28 -4.44
N ARG A 61 5.74 1.20 -3.49
CA ARG A 61 7.07 1.71 -3.12
C ARG A 61 7.99 0.59 -2.66
N GLU A 62 7.55 -0.20 -1.68
CA GLU A 62 8.38 -1.25 -1.08
C GLU A 62 8.70 -2.37 -2.08
N LEU A 63 7.69 -2.85 -2.81
CA LEU A 63 7.89 -3.95 -3.75
C LEU A 63 8.66 -3.53 -5.00
N MET A 64 8.51 -2.29 -5.47
CA MET A 64 9.31 -1.77 -6.59
C MET A 64 10.79 -1.67 -6.22
N ALA A 65 11.11 -1.20 -5.00
CA ALA A 65 12.47 -1.17 -4.50
C ALA A 65 13.06 -2.59 -4.45
N ARG A 66 12.29 -3.58 -4.00
CA ARG A 66 12.72 -4.98 -4.00
C ARG A 66 12.91 -5.55 -5.40
N ILE A 67 11.98 -5.28 -6.32
CA ILE A 67 12.06 -5.74 -7.71
C ILE A 67 13.30 -5.16 -8.41
N ALA A 68 13.64 -3.89 -8.16
CA ALA A 68 14.81 -3.25 -8.76
C ALA A 68 16.13 -3.94 -8.40
N GLN A 69 16.21 -4.57 -7.22
CA GLN A 69 17.38 -5.34 -6.77
C GLN A 69 17.56 -6.66 -7.54
N ASP A 70 16.52 -7.13 -8.24
CA ASP A 70 16.58 -8.36 -9.04
C ASP A 70 17.13 -8.12 -10.46
N ALA A 71 17.55 -6.89 -10.77
CA ALA A 71 18.21 -6.56 -12.03
C ALA A 71 19.57 -7.28 -12.13
N GLY A 72 19.89 -7.79 -13.31
CA GLY A 72 21.19 -8.37 -13.59
C GLY A 72 22.33 -7.35 -13.56
N GLY A 73 23.56 -7.82 -13.75
CA GLY A 73 24.73 -6.93 -13.86
C GLY A 73 24.67 -5.96 -15.04
N ASP A 74 23.77 -6.20 -16.00
CA ASP A 74 23.44 -5.32 -17.13
C ASP A 74 22.35 -4.28 -16.80
N GLY A 75 21.83 -4.28 -15.56
CA GLY A 75 20.75 -3.41 -15.12
C GLY A 75 19.36 -3.81 -15.63
N LEU A 76 19.24 -4.95 -16.31
CA LEU A 76 17.98 -5.41 -16.88
C LEU A 76 17.30 -6.43 -15.96
N LEU A 77 15.98 -6.30 -15.83
CA LEU A 77 15.14 -7.30 -15.21
C LEU A 77 14.93 -8.48 -16.17
N SER A 78 14.84 -9.70 -15.64
CA SER A 78 14.40 -10.85 -16.45
C SER A 78 12.98 -10.61 -17.00
N PRO A 79 12.58 -11.23 -18.13
CA PRO A 79 11.25 -11.06 -18.69
C PRO A 79 10.10 -11.40 -17.71
N ALA A 80 10.31 -12.40 -16.86
CA ALA A 80 9.34 -12.75 -15.82
C ALA A 80 9.20 -11.62 -14.79
N ARG A 81 10.31 -11.01 -14.39
CA ARG A 81 10.31 -9.95 -13.38
C ARG A 81 9.79 -8.63 -13.94
N GLN A 82 10.03 -8.33 -15.21
CA GLN A 82 9.39 -7.22 -15.92
C GLN A 82 7.86 -7.36 -15.90
N ARG A 83 7.31 -8.56 -16.15
CA ARG A 83 5.86 -8.80 -16.06
C ARG A 83 5.33 -8.56 -14.64
N THR A 84 6.04 -8.99 -13.60
CA THR A 84 5.67 -8.73 -12.20
C THR A 84 5.65 -7.23 -11.91
N ARG A 85 6.68 -6.49 -12.34
CA ARG A 85 6.76 -5.02 -12.20
C ARG A 85 5.57 -4.35 -12.86
N ASP A 86 5.30 -4.68 -14.11
CA ASP A 86 4.25 -4.04 -14.90
C ASP A 86 2.86 -4.39 -14.35
N TRP A 87 2.67 -5.61 -13.86
CA TRP A 87 1.46 -6.01 -13.13
C TRP A 87 1.27 -5.20 -11.86
N LEU A 88 2.31 -5.07 -11.04
CA LEU A 88 2.27 -4.32 -9.79
C LEU A 88 1.90 -2.85 -10.03
N LEU A 89 2.54 -2.22 -11.03
CA LEU A 89 2.25 -0.82 -11.40
C LEU A 89 0.77 -0.64 -11.75
N ARG A 90 0.19 -1.56 -12.54
CA ARG A 90 -1.24 -1.52 -12.90
C ARG A 90 -2.15 -1.76 -11.69
N GLN A 91 -1.84 -2.71 -10.82
CA GLN A 91 -2.70 -3.06 -9.68
C GLN A 91 -2.66 -2.04 -8.53
N THR A 92 -1.69 -1.13 -8.53
CA THR A 92 -1.51 -0.10 -7.49
C THR A 92 -1.79 1.31 -8.00
N GLN A 93 -2.45 1.45 -9.16
CA GLN A 93 -2.92 2.76 -9.61
C GLN A 93 -3.93 3.33 -8.62
N PRO A 94 -3.91 4.64 -8.34
CA PRO A 94 -4.89 5.25 -7.45
C PRO A 94 -6.32 4.93 -7.89
N ILE A 95 -7.14 4.48 -6.96
CA ILE A 95 -8.55 4.15 -7.15
C ILE A 95 -9.32 5.41 -7.54
N ARG A 96 -8.97 6.57 -6.97
CA ARG A 96 -9.53 7.88 -7.36
C ARG A 96 -9.39 8.21 -8.84
N ALA A 97 -8.34 7.70 -9.50
CA ALA A 97 -8.07 7.95 -10.92
C ALA A 97 -8.78 6.95 -11.85
N SER A 98 -9.43 5.93 -11.27
CA SER A 98 -10.08 4.82 -12.00
C SER A 98 -11.60 4.81 -11.85
N ALA A 99 -12.15 5.71 -11.03
CA ALA A 99 -13.59 5.92 -10.79
C ALA A 99 -14.16 6.97 -11.75
#